data_AF-A0A9C9XS08-F1
#
_entry.id   AF-A0A9C9XS08-F1
#
_cell.length_a   1.000
_cell.length_b   1.000
_cell.length_c   1.000
_cell.angle_alpha   90.00
_cell.angle_beta   90.00
_cell.angle_gamma   90.00
#
_symmetry.space_group_name_H-M   'P 1'
#
loop_
_entity.id
_entity.type
_entity.pdbx_description
1 polymer ?
#
loop_
_entity_poly.entity_id
_entity_poly.type
_entity_poly.pdbx_seq_one_letter_code
_entity_poly.pdbx_strand_id
1 'polypeptide(L)'
;MDALFSYPVALLAACGLDLLFGDPRWLPHPVQGIGRLAVFYEGLARRCCNSEKKAGILTAVLVLGSTGLCCATILAILALFGQATLAAGTILILYTTIAIRDLLHHARAVYRALTVPDPAGLETAREKVAMLVGRDTARLDEAGIIRACVESVAENMADGVIAPIFWSFVGAVLA
;
A
#
# COMPACT_ATOMS: atom_id res chain seq x y z
N MET A 1 -24.89 7.86 -14.56
CA MET A 1 -24.92 6.40 -14.37
C MET A 1 -23.75 5.68 -15.05
N ASP A 2 -23.12 6.27 -16.08
CA ASP A 2 -22.00 5.64 -16.81
C ASP A 2 -20.69 5.56 -16.01
N ALA A 3 -20.46 6.48 -15.07
CA ALA A 3 -19.26 6.49 -14.23
C ALA A 3 -19.20 5.29 -13.26
N LEU A 4 -20.35 4.89 -12.68
CA LEU A 4 -20.43 3.79 -11.72
C LEU A 4 -20.19 2.43 -12.38
N PHE A 5 -20.53 2.25 -13.67
CA PHE A 5 -20.19 1.05 -14.43
C PHE A 5 -18.74 1.06 -14.92
N SER A 6 -18.15 2.24 -15.11
CA SER A 6 -16.76 2.41 -15.53
C SER A 6 -15.75 2.18 -14.39
N TYR A 7 -16.14 2.48 -13.14
CA TYR A 7 -15.26 2.34 -11.99
C TYR A 7 -14.85 0.90 -11.66
N PRO A 8 -15.75 -0.11 -11.62
CA PRO A 8 -15.37 -1.51 -11.44
C PRO A 8 -14.37 -1.98 -12.50
N VAL A 9 -14.51 -1.50 -13.74
CA VAL A 9 -13.56 -1.80 -14.82
C VAL A 9 -12.19 -1.18 -14.51
N ALA A 10 -12.15 0.07 -14.06
CA ALA A 10 -10.90 0.74 -13.67
C ALA A 10 -10.20 0.04 -12.49
N LEU A 11 -10.97 -0.39 -11.49
CA LEU A 11 -10.45 -1.13 -10.34
C LEU A 11 -9.89 -2.50 -10.75
N LEU A 12 -10.63 -3.26 -11.56
CA LEU A 12 -10.16 -4.54 -12.09
C LEU A 12 -8.92 -4.38 -12.97
N ALA A 13 -8.86 -3.32 -13.78
CA ALA A 13 -7.70 -2.99 -14.58
C ALA A 13 -6.48 -2.66 -13.69
N ALA A 14 -6.66 -1.87 -12.62
CA ALA A 14 -5.60 -1.57 -11.66
C ALA A 14 -5.07 -2.83 -10.95
N CYS A 15 -5.97 -3.71 -10.46
CA CYS A 15 -5.58 -5.00 -9.90
C CYS A 15 -4.83 -5.88 -10.91
N GLY A 16 -5.29 -5.90 -12.17
CA GLY A 16 -4.65 -6.62 -13.25
C GLY A 16 -3.24 -6.08 -13.55
N LEU A 17 -3.08 -4.76 -13.57
CA LEU A 17 -1.78 -4.11 -13.74
C LEU A 17 -0.84 -4.45 -12.58
N ASP A 18 -1.29 -4.44 -11.33
CA ASP A 18 -0.46 -4.82 -10.18
C ASP A 18 -0.01 -6.29 -10.29
N LEU A 19 -0.92 -7.21 -10.63
CA LEU A 19 -0.56 -8.61 -10.83
C LEU A 19 0.45 -8.83 -11.99
N LEU A 20 0.41 -8.00 -13.02
CA LEU A 20 1.28 -8.10 -14.20
C LEU A 20 2.63 -7.39 -14.04
N PHE A 21 2.66 -6.24 -13.38
CA PHE A 21 3.83 -5.36 -13.29
C PHE A 21 4.40 -5.25 -11.87
N GLY A 22 3.58 -5.43 -10.83
CA GLY A 22 3.95 -5.21 -9.41
C GLY A 22 4.34 -3.75 -9.17
N ASP A 23 5.10 -3.48 -8.10
CA ASP A 23 5.66 -2.15 -7.86
C ASP A 23 6.98 -1.94 -8.66
N PRO A 24 7.01 -1.03 -9.65
CA PRO A 24 8.21 -0.71 -10.41
C PRO A 24 9.21 0.06 -9.53
N ARG A 25 10.23 -0.65 -9.03
CA ARG A 25 11.28 -0.10 -8.14
C ARG A 25 12.00 1.16 -8.62
N TRP A 26 11.93 1.49 -9.90
CA TRP A 26 12.54 2.67 -10.51
C TRP A 26 11.66 3.93 -10.43
N LEU A 27 10.36 3.79 -10.12
CA LEU A 27 9.45 4.90 -9.90
C LEU A 27 9.32 5.18 -8.39
N PRO A 28 9.42 6.45 -7.96
CA PRO A 28 9.10 6.81 -6.58
C PRO A 28 7.63 6.49 -6.31
N HIS A 29 7.37 5.48 -5.48
CA HIS A 29 6.01 5.06 -5.18
C HIS A 29 5.27 6.15 -4.38
N PRO A 30 4.07 6.61 -4.81
CA PRO A 30 3.34 7.69 -4.15
C PRO A 30 3.15 7.48 -2.64
N VAL A 31 2.90 6.24 -2.22
CA VAL A 31 2.74 5.87 -0.81
C VAL A 31 4.00 6.19 0.02
N GLN A 32 5.20 6.05 -0.53
CA GLN A 32 6.44 6.47 0.15
C GLN A 32 6.47 7.99 0.35
N GLY A 33 5.98 8.76 -0.62
CA GLY A 33 5.80 10.20 -0.51
C GLY A 33 4.83 10.59 0.61
N ILE A 34 3.70 9.87 0.70
CA ILE A 34 2.71 10.05 1.78
C ILE A 34 3.34 9.74 3.15
N GLY A 35 4.13 8.68 3.26
CA GLY A 35 4.85 8.35 4.50
C GLY A 35 5.84 9.45 4.91
N ARG A 36 6.60 10.02 3.96
CA ARG A 36 7.50 11.16 4.23
C ARG A 36 6.73 12.41 4.65
N LEU A 37 5.58 12.67 4.03
CA LEU A 37 4.68 13.77 4.44
C LEU A 37 4.14 13.54 5.86
N ALA A 38 3.81 12.31 6.23
CA ALA A 38 3.36 11.99 7.58
C ALA A 38 4.44 12.29 8.63
N VAL A 39 5.69 11.87 8.40
CA VAL A 39 6.82 12.18 9.29
C VAL A 39 7.06 13.69 9.38
N PHE A 40 6.97 14.40 8.25
CA PHE A 40 7.13 15.85 8.21
C PHE A 40 6.04 16.56 9.02
N TYR A 41 4.76 16.23 8.79
CA TYR A 41 3.65 16.83 9.52
C TYR A 41 3.63 16.44 10.99
N GLU A 42 4.06 15.23 11.34
CA GLU A 42 4.25 14.84 12.74
C GLU A 42 5.27 15.72 13.45
N GLY A 43 6.41 15.99 12.81
CA GLY A 43 7.43 16.89 13.34
C GLY A 43 6.93 18.31 13.59
N LEU A 44 6.05 18.82 12.71
CA LEU A 44 5.39 20.11 12.89
C LEU A 44 4.34 20.07 14.00
N ALA A 45 3.47 19.06 13.99
CA ALA A 45 2.37 18.93 14.93
C ALA A 45 2.86 18.76 16.38
N ARG A 46 3.94 17.99 16.60
CA ARG A 46 4.58 17.83 17.91
C ARG A 46 5.20 19.12 18.45
N ARG A 47 5.57 20.08 17.59
CA ARG A 47 6.06 21.41 18.02
C ARG A 47 4.93 22.34 18.42
N CYS A 48 3.75 22.20 17.79
CA CYS A 48 2.59 23.07 18.05
C CYS A 48 1.66 22.53 19.15
N CYS A 49 1.68 21.23 19.41
CA CYS A 49 0.78 20.56 20.35
C CYS A 49 1.56 19.82 21.46
N ASN A 50 1.28 20.14 22.72
CA ASN A 50 1.87 19.43 23.88
C ASN A 50 1.26 18.05 24.15
N SER A 51 0.15 17.69 23.48
CA SER A 51 -0.53 16.41 23.67
C SER A 51 -0.31 15.51 22.47
N GLU A 52 0.15 14.28 22.68
CA GLU A 52 0.37 13.28 21.63
C GLU A 52 -0.88 13.02 20.81
N LYS A 53 -2.05 12.94 21.46
CA LYS A 53 -3.34 12.75 20.78
C LYS A 53 -3.67 13.91 19.84
N LYS A 54 -3.46 15.17 20.28
CA LYS A 54 -3.71 16.35 19.44
C LYS A 54 -2.74 16.42 18.27
N ALA A 55 -1.47 16.12 18.51
CA ALA A 55 -0.45 16.06 17.47
C ALA A 55 -0.80 14.98 16.42
N GLY A 56 -1.19 13.78 16.85
CA GLY A 56 -1.61 12.69 15.96
C GLY A 56 -2.83 13.03 15.11
N ILE A 57 -3.87 13.64 15.70
CA ILE A 57 -5.05 14.09 14.95
C ILE A 57 -4.65 15.15 13.92
N LEU A 58 -3.83 16.13 14.31
CA LEU A 58 -3.38 17.18 13.40
C LEU A 58 -2.57 16.60 12.24
N THR A 59 -1.62 15.69 12.50
CA THR A 59 -0.88 14.97 11.46
C THR A 59 -1.82 14.25 10.51
N ALA A 60 -2.78 13.48 11.03
CA ALA A 60 -3.72 12.74 10.20
C ALA A 60 -4.55 13.66 9.30
N VAL A 61 -5.09 14.77 9.84
CA VAL A 61 -5.86 15.76 9.07
C VAL A 61 -5.00 16.40 7.98
N LEU A 62 -3.75 16.76 8.28
CA LEU A 62 -2.85 17.38 7.31
C LEU A 62 -2.46 16.40 6.20
N VAL A 63 -2.15 15.13 6.54
CA VAL A 63 -1.83 14.10 5.55
C VAL A 63 -3.04 13.82 4.66
N LEU A 64 -4.20 13.51 5.24
CA LEU A 64 -5.42 13.19 4.48
C LEU A 64 -5.88 14.38 3.62
N GLY A 65 -5.84 15.59 4.18
CA GLY A 65 -6.24 16.81 3.47
C GLY A 65 -5.32 17.13 2.30
N SER A 66 -4.00 17.09 2.51
CA SER A 66 -3.02 17.40 1.44
C SER A 66 -3.01 16.33 0.34
N THR A 67 -3.03 15.05 0.70
CA THR A 67 -3.04 13.94 -0.26
C THR A 67 -4.35 13.87 -1.03
N GLY A 68 -5.49 14.02 -0.34
CA GLY A 68 -6.81 14.09 -0.95
C GLY A 68 -6.94 15.27 -1.92
N LEU A 69 -6.50 16.47 -1.52
CA LEU A 69 -6.51 17.65 -2.39
C LEU A 69 -5.62 17.46 -3.62
N CYS A 70 -4.43 16.87 -3.44
CA CYS A 70 -3.52 16.56 -4.54
C CYS A 70 -4.16 15.61 -5.55
N CYS A 71 -4.71 14.47 -5.09
CA CYS A 71 -5.41 13.51 -5.95
C CYS A 71 -6.61 14.13 -6.66
N ALA A 72 -7.44 14.90 -5.94
CA ALA A 72 -8.59 15.57 -6.53
C ALA A 72 -8.18 16.58 -7.61
N THR A 73 -7.12 17.34 -7.37
CA THR A 73 -6.57 18.31 -8.34
C THR A 73 -6.04 17.60 -9.59
N ILE A 74 -5.29 16.51 -9.42
CA ILE A 74 -4.78 15.70 -10.55
C ILE A 74 -5.96 15.17 -11.38
N LEU A 75 -6.96 14.56 -10.75
CA LEU A 75 -8.13 14.03 -11.46
C LEU A 75 -8.94 15.12 -12.16
N ALA A 76 -9.12 16.28 -11.51
CA ALA A 76 -9.79 17.42 -12.12
C ALA A 76 -9.05 17.94 -13.36
N ILE A 77 -7.72 18.03 -13.31
CA ILE A 77 -6.89 18.41 -14.46
C ILE A 77 -7.02 17.37 -15.58
N LEU A 78 -6.93 16.08 -15.26
CA LEU A 78 -7.06 15.01 -16.26
C LEU A 78 -8.44 14.98 -16.93
N ALA A 79 -9.50 15.34 -16.20
CA ALA A 79 -10.85 15.46 -16.74
C ALA A 79 -10.95 16.55 -17.84
N LEU A 80 -10.11 17.60 -17.78
CA LEU A 80 -10.06 18.64 -18.82
C LEU A 80 -9.56 18.10 -20.17
N PHE A 81 -8.81 17.00 -20.16
CA PHE A 81 -8.27 16.34 -21.37
C PHE A 81 -9.15 15.19 -21.87
N GLY A 82 -10.36 15.02 -21.32
CA GLY A 82 -11.36 14.06 -21.78
C GLY A 82 -11.46 12.79 -20.92
N GLN A 83 -12.52 12.01 -21.17
CA GLN A 83 -12.90 10.84 -20.35
C GLN A 83 -11.86 9.71 -20.40
N ALA A 84 -11.22 9.49 -21.54
CA ALA A 84 -10.18 8.46 -21.66
C ALA A 84 -8.96 8.78 -20.79
N THR A 85 -8.53 10.05 -20.76
CA THR A 85 -7.42 10.53 -19.94
C THR A 85 -7.72 10.44 -18.45
N LEU A 86 -8.95 10.81 -18.06
CA LEU A 86 -9.43 10.64 -16.70
C LEU A 86 -9.43 9.17 -16.28
N ALA A 87 -9.98 8.29 -17.11
CA ALA A 87 -10.03 6.85 -16.83
C ALA A 87 -8.61 6.25 -16.66
N ALA A 88 -7.68 6.59 -17.56
CA ALA A 88 -6.29 6.16 -17.46
C ALA A 88 -5.62 6.66 -16.17
N GLY A 89 -5.84 7.93 -15.79
CA GLY A 89 -5.34 8.48 -14.54
C GLY A 89 -5.90 7.79 -13.30
N THR A 90 -7.21 7.52 -13.28
CA THR A 90 -7.85 6.77 -12.19
C THR A 90 -7.25 5.38 -12.04
N ILE A 91 -7.06 4.65 -13.15
CA ILE A 91 -6.43 3.33 -13.16
C ILE A 91 -5.01 3.41 -12.58
N LEU A 92 -4.21 4.38 -13.02
CA LEU A 92 -2.83 4.53 -12.55
C LEU A 92 -2.76 4.88 -11.07
N ILE A 93 -3.61 5.79 -10.58
CA ILE A 93 -3.67 6.14 -9.15
C ILE A 93 -4.04 4.90 -8.32
N LEU A 94 -5.07 4.15 -8.72
CA LEU A 94 -5.47 2.91 -8.03
C LEU A 94 -4.37 1.84 -8.07
N TYR A 95 -3.69 1.70 -9.21
CA TYR A 95 -2.56 0.78 -9.35
C TYR A 95 -1.45 1.10 -8.34
N THR A 96 -1.15 2.39 -8.11
CA THR A 96 -0.15 2.80 -7.11
C THR A 96 -0.59 2.67 -5.65
N THR A 97 -1.81 2.20 -5.37
CA THR A 97 -2.26 1.96 -3.98
C THR A 97 -2.43 0.48 -3.65
N ILE A 98 -2.36 -0.40 -4.66
CA ILE A 98 -2.60 -1.84 -4.53
C ILE A 98 -1.26 -2.59 -4.61
N ALA A 99 -1.00 -3.51 -3.69
CA ALA A 99 0.27 -4.24 -3.56
C ALA A 99 0.10 -5.77 -3.50
N ILE A 100 -0.81 -6.34 -4.29
CA ILE A 100 -1.13 -7.78 -4.28
C ILE A 100 0.10 -8.60 -4.71
N ARG A 101 0.74 -8.22 -5.82
CA ARG A 101 1.83 -9.02 -6.38
C ARG A 101 3.05 -9.04 -5.47
N ASP A 102 3.41 -7.90 -4.90
CA ASP A 102 4.57 -7.76 -4.04
C ASP A 102 4.37 -8.56 -2.73
N LEU A 103 3.18 -8.46 -2.13
CA LEU A 103 2.80 -9.26 -0.97
C LEU A 103 2.90 -10.77 -1.24
N LEU A 104 2.37 -11.23 -2.38
CA LEU A 104 2.48 -12.63 -2.80
C LEU A 104 3.93 -13.05 -3.05
N HIS A 105 4.77 -12.15 -3.59
CA HIS A 105 6.18 -12.42 -3.82
C HIS A 105 6.91 -12.67 -2.49
N HIS A 106 6.75 -11.78 -1.52
CA HIS A 106 7.38 -11.90 -0.21
C HIS A 106 6.90 -13.13 0.56
N ALA A 107 5.59 -13.39 0.60
CA ALA A 107 5.03 -14.57 1.26
C ALA A 107 5.55 -15.88 0.63
N ARG A 108 5.60 -15.95 -0.71
CA ARG A 108 6.13 -17.12 -1.41
C ARG A 108 7.62 -17.32 -1.20
N ALA A 109 8.39 -16.25 -1.02
CA ALA A 109 9.82 -16.34 -0.73
C ALA A 109 10.07 -17.05 0.60
N VAL A 110 9.30 -16.71 1.65
CA VAL A 110 9.36 -17.42 2.94
C VAL A 110 8.93 -18.87 2.79
N TYR A 111 7.78 -19.13 2.13
CA TYR A 111 7.30 -20.49 1.90
C TYR A 111 8.32 -21.37 1.17
N ARG A 112 8.95 -20.85 0.11
CA ARG A 112 9.97 -21.61 -0.65
C ARG A 112 11.21 -21.89 0.19
N ALA A 113 11.65 -20.93 1.01
CA ALA A 113 12.80 -21.12 1.90
C ALA A 113 12.57 -22.24 2.94
N LEU A 114 11.32 -22.46 3.35
CA LEU A 114 10.96 -23.52 4.31
C LEU A 114 10.68 -24.88 3.64
N THR A 115 10.26 -24.90 2.38
CA THR A 115 9.75 -26.13 1.73
C THR A 115 10.72 -26.75 0.72
N VAL A 116 11.62 -25.96 0.15
CA VAL A 116 12.63 -26.46 -0.79
C VAL A 116 13.86 -26.90 0.01
N PRO A 117 14.40 -28.12 -0.22
CA PRO A 117 15.60 -28.57 0.46
C PRO A 117 16.77 -27.61 0.20
N ASP A 118 17.21 -26.91 1.25
CA ASP A 118 18.33 -25.97 1.22
C ASP A 118 19.16 -26.19 2.50
N PRO A 119 20.48 -26.45 2.42
CA PRO A 119 21.37 -26.52 3.58
C PRO A 119 21.27 -25.31 4.51
N ALA A 120 20.92 -24.13 3.98
CA ALA A 120 20.73 -22.90 4.74
C ALA A 120 19.25 -22.52 4.95
N GLY A 121 18.29 -23.40 4.62
CA GLY A 121 16.87 -23.06 4.45
C GLY A 121 16.23 -22.26 5.59
N LEU A 122 16.56 -22.60 6.84
CA LEU A 122 16.07 -21.87 8.01
C LEU A 122 16.64 -20.45 8.12
N GLU A 123 17.93 -20.27 7.82
CA GLU A 123 18.58 -18.96 7.82
C GLU A 123 18.05 -18.09 6.67
N THR A 124 17.94 -18.68 5.47
CA THR A 124 17.27 -18.04 4.33
C THR A 124 15.84 -17.62 4.68
N ALA A 125 15.08 -18.45 5.38
CA ALA A 125 13.72 -18.13 5.79
C ALA A 125 13.66 -16.98 6.81
N ARG A 126 14.64 -16.87 7.73
CA ARG A 126 14.79 -15.73 8.65
C ARG A 126 15.08 -14.43 7.91
N GLU A 127 15.93 -14.48 6.90
CA GLU A 127 16.20 -13.32 6.04
C GLU A 127 14.95 -12.89 5.26
N LYS A 128 14.22 -13.85 4.67
CA LYS A 128 13.01 -13.52 3.90
C LYS A 128 11.90 -12.96 4.78
N VAL A 129 11.71 -13.51 5.98
CA VAL A 129 10.68 -13.01 6.90
C VAL A 129 11.08 -11.67 7.54
N ALA A 130 12.39 -11.37 7.68
CA ALA A 130 12.88 -10.05 8.11
C ALA A 130 12.49 -8.93 7.14
N MET A 131 12.28 -9.25 5.86
CA MET A 131 11.81 -8.28 4.87
C MET A 131 10.31 -7.95 5.03
N LEU A 132 9.55 -8.77 5.76
CA LEU A 132 8.11 -8.57 6.01
C LEU A 132 7.82 -7.95 7.38
N VAL A 133 8.71 -8.14 8.36
CA VAL A 133 8.45 -7.79 9.76
C VAL A 133 9.43 -6.73 10.25
N GLY A 134 8.98 -5.85 11.13
CA GLY A 134 9.84 -4.84 11.78
C GLY A 134 10.60 -5.32 13.02
N ARG A 135 10.47 -6.61 13.41
CA ARG A 135 11.08 -7.19 14.63
C ARG A 135 12.31 -8.04 14.31
N ASP A 136 13.16 -8.27 15.30
CA ASP A 136 14.31 -9.18 15.17
C ASP A 136 13.84 -10.62 14.86
N THR A 137 14.39 -11.21 13.80
CA THR A 137 14.07 -12.55 13.30
C THR A 137 15.19 -13.57 13.54
N ALA A 138 16.36 -13.14 14.03
CA ALA A 138 17.57 -13.96 14.07
C ALA A 138 17.41 -15.24 14.91
N ARG A 139 16.52 -15.21 15.91
CA ARG A 139 16.27 -16.31 16.85
C ARG A 139 14.96 -17.06 16.61
N LEU A 140 14.21 -16.75 15.55
CA LEU A 140 12.96 -17.44 15.27
C LEU A 140 13.23 -18.89 14.85
N ASP A 141 12.50 -19.82 15.45
CA ASP A 141 12.36 -21.18 14.94
C ASP A 141 11.40 -21.21 13.75
N GLU A 142 11.25 -22.36 13.10
CA GLU A 142 10.38 -22.53 11.93
C GLU A 142 8.93 -22.08 12.22
N ALA A 143 8.37 -22.48 13.37
CA ALA A 143 7.04 -22.08 13.79
C ALA A 143 6.94 -20.55 13.98
N GLY A 144 7.95 -19.92 14.58
CA GLY A 144 8.05 -18.48 14.73
C GLY A 144 8.13 -17.74 13.39
N ILE A 145 8.85 -18.27 12.42
CA ILE A 145 8.94 -17.72 11.05
C ILE A 145 7.57 -17.79 10.37
N ILE A 146 6.90 -18.95 10.41
CA ILE A 146 5.57 -19.14 9.82
C ILE A 146 4.58 -18.16 10.43
N ARG A 147 4.57 -18.07 11.77
CA ARG A 147 3.70 -17.14 12.49
C ARG A 147 3.96 -15.69 12.11
N ALA A 148 5.23 -15.27 12.09
CA ALA A 148 5.61 -13.92 11.68
C ALA A 148 5.18 -13.61 10.25
N CYS A 149 5.36 -14.56 9.33
CA CYS A 149 4.92 -14.41 7.94
C CYS A 149 3.40 -14.27 7.85
N VAL A 150 2.62 -15.11 8.54
CA VAL A 150 1.15 -15.06 8.49
C VAL A 150 0.61 -13.77 9.11
N GLU A 151 1.13 -13.38 10.28
CA GLU A 151 0.78 -12.11 10.95
C GLU A 151 1.01 -10.92 10.02
N SER A 152 2.21 -10.82 9.43
CA SER A 152 2.54 -9.68 8.56
C SER A 152 1.86 -9.75 7.19
N VAL A 153 1.55 -10.93 6.66
CA VAL A 153 0.73 -11.04 5.44
C VAL A 153 -0.69 -10.58 5.72
N ALA A 154 -1.28 -10.93 6.87
CA ALA A 154 -2.62 -10.50 7.23
C ALA A 154 -2.70 -8.97 7.42
N GLU A 155 -1.72 -8.38 8.11
CA GLU A 155 -1.61 -6.94 8.30
C GLU A 155 -1.44 -6.19 6.97
N ASN A 156 -0.46 -6.59 6.15
CA ASN A 156 -0.22 -5.94 4.87
C ASN A 156 -1.34 -6.19 3.84
N MET A 157 -2.08 -7.30 3.94
CA MET A 157 -3.27 -7.52 3.11
C MET A 157 -4.37 -6.51 3.45
N ALA A 158 -4.56 -6.20 4.74
CA ALA A 158 -5.56 -5.23 5.16
C ALA A 158 -5.25 -3.84 4.58
N ASP A 159 -4.01 -3.37 4.71
CA ASP A 159 -3.65 -2.00 4.34
C ASP A 159 -3.24 -1.83 2.87
N GLY A 160 -2.62 -2.86 2.26
CA GLY A 160 -2.09 -2.82 0.89
C GLY A 160 -3.01 -3.40 -0.17
N VAL A 161 -4.14 -4.03 0.21
CA VAL A 161 -5.10 -4.63 -0.75
C VAL A 161 -6.53 -4.28 -0.40
N ILE A 162 -6.98 -4.64 0.81
CA ILE A 162 -8.39 -4.49 1.19
C ILE A 162 -8.78 -3.03 1.34
N ALA A 163 -8.02 -2.23 2.10
CA ALA A 163 -8.33 -0.83 2.32
C ALA A 163 -8.35 0.00 1.02
N PRO A 164 -7.37 -0.11 0.10
CA PRO A 164 -7.42 0.56 -1.21
C PRO A 164 -8.67 0.21 -2.01
N ILE A 165 -9.00 -1.08 -2.13
CA ILE A 165 -10.19 -1.56 -2.86
C ILE A 165 -11.48 -1.04 -2.21
N PHE A 166 -11.58 -1.18 -0.90
CA PHE A 166 -12.77 -0.81 -0.14
C PHE A 166 -13.03 0.69 -0.19
N TRP A 167 -12.02 1.51 0.12
CA TRP A 167 -12.19 2.97 0.19
C TRP A 167 -12.36 3.60 -1.18
N SER A 168 -11.73 3.04 -2.22
CA SER A 168 -11.98 3.51 -3.58
C SER A 168 -13.41 3.18 -4.04
N PHE A 169 -13.96 2.04 -3.64
CA PHE A 169 -15.36 1.71 -3.91
C PHE A 169 -16.32 2.65 -3.17
N VAL A 170 -16.09 2.87 -1.87
CA VAL A 170 -16.88 3.82 -1.06
C VAL A 170 -16.81 5.23 -1.67
N GLY A 171 -15.62 5.69 -2.05
CA GLY A 171 -15.44 6.98 -2.73
C GLY A 171 -16.22 7.07 -4.04
N ALA A 172 -16.23 6.00 -4.85
CA ALA A 172 -16.98 5.96 -6.09
C ALA A 172 -18.52 5.97 -5.90
N VAL A 173 -19.01 5.43 -4.78
CA VAL A 173 -20.45 5.46 -4.44
C VAL A 173 -20.88 6.81 -3.89
N LEU A 174 -19.99 7.52 -3.20
CA LEU A 174 -20.28 8.82 -2.58
C LEU A 174 -20.09 10.02 -3.53
N ALA A 175 -19.45 9.84 -4.69
CA ALA A 175 -19.17 10.87 -5.69
C ALA A 175 -20.29 11.01 -6.72
#